data_AF-A0A699KH33-F1
#
_entry.id   AF-A0A699KH33-F1
#
_cell.length_a   1.000
_cell.length_b   1.000
_cell.length_c   1.000
_cell.angle_alpha   90.00
_cell.angle_beta   90.00
_cell.angle_gamma   90.00
#
_symmetry.space_group_name_H-M   'P 1'
#
loop_
_entity.id
_entity.type
_entity.pdbx_description
1 polymer ?
#
loop_
_entity_poly.entity_id
_entity_poly.type
_entity_poly.pdbx_seq_one_letter_code
_entity_poly.pdbx_strand_id
1 'polypeptide(L)'
;MNTMFAAIFSKLGVPIKTTVSATVLEEALNGTVTIQPIALGQPIVKKVEKQCAHFYSVTITENEAQAGLVCRVQSSDKSKFKLLYFDQEENGGLNLALQEDSAKTGKVTSAGMYFLGFPVYRLDKPSNSMASAKDPDAAFFKKLDGFQPCELHEIKAGMHTFAVYGDNFFKSVSYTIEVVCTASFGEEKESLRTVEAQILSKRLELSKFETEYKQVLAQFTEMTSRYAQEMQEIDDLLKQRNEIHASYTTAPPVKRSSSGSSSSGRKSRSRSASKEAKEDGHQKPSSKDRAKKKKWFNIHDFISDSWTEIVFGTGALEQVI
;
A
#
# COMPACT_ATOMS: atom_id res chain seq x y z
N MET A 1 -15.15 -25.98 8.25
CA MET A 1 -15.54 -24.85 9.14
C MET A 1 -15.51 -23.48 8.40
N ASN A 2 -15.76 -23.39 7.08
CA ASN A 2 -14.97 -22.42 6.29
C ASN A 2 -15.70 -21.15 5.80
N THR A 3 -17.01 -21.15 5.54
CA THR A 3 -17.69 -20.03 4.84
C THR A 3 -17.95 -18.79 5.70
N MET A 4 -18.39 -18.95 6.96
CA MET A 4 -18.78 -17.81 7.80
C MET A 4 -17.56 -16.99 8.25
N PHE A 5 -16.47 -17.65 8.65
CA PHE A 5 -15.21 -16.97 8.98
C PHE A 5 -14.61 -16.24 7.77
N ALA A 6 -14.63 -16.85 6.57
CA ALA A 6 -14.14 -16.20 5.36
C ALA A 6 -14.90 -14.90 5.01
N ALA A 7 -16.21 -14.87 5.27
CA ALA A 7 -17.04 -13.67 5.11
C ALA A 7 -16.78 -12.57 6.16
N ILE A 8 -16.14 -12.89 7.29
CA ILE A 8 -15.76 -11.91 8.34
C ILE A 8 -14.38 -11.34 8.05
N PHE A 9 -13.37 -12.17 7.77
CA PHE A 9 -12.02 -11.70 7.45
C PHE A 9 -11.96 -10.86 6.17
N SER A 10 -12.75 -11.20 5.14
CA SER A 10 -12.88 -10.38 3.93
C SER A 10 -13.57 -9.02 4.19
N LYS A 11 -14.47 -8.91 5.18
CA LYS A 11 -15.02 -7.62 5.64
C LYS A 11 -14.02 -6.78 6.45
N LEU A 12 -13.02 -7.41 7.05
CA LEU A 12 -11.89 -6.74 7.72
C LEU A 12 -10.79 -6.26 6.74
N GLY A 13 -11.00 -6.42 5.43
CA GLY A 13 -10.06 -5.99 4.39
C GLY A 13 -8.83 -6.89 4.23
N VAL A 14 -8.71 -7.97 5.01
CA VAL A 14 -7.59 -8.92 4.92
C VAL A 14 -7.80 -9.84 3.70
N PRO A 15 -6.87 -9.87 2.73
CA PRO A 15 -6.97 -10.80 1.61
C PRO A 15 -6.74 -12.24 2.08
N ILE A 16 -7.80 -13.04 2.15
CA ILE A 16 -7.67 -14.49 2.34
C ILE A 16 -7.20 -15.08 1.01
N LYS A 17 -5.95 -15.54 0.93
CA LYS A 17 -5.49 -16.33 -0.22
C LYS A 17 -6.14 -17.72 -0.13
N THR A 18 -7.02 -17.99 -1.08
CA THR A 18 -7.71 -19.28 -1.27
C THR A 18 -6.78 -20.28 -1.94
N THR A 19 -6.84 -21.54 -1.52
CA THR A 19 -6.16 -22.66 -2.19
C THR A 19 -7.09 -23.33 -3.20
N VAL A 20 -6.53 -24.11 -4.12
CA VAL A 20 -7.30 -25.14 -4.83
C VAL A 20 -7.82 -26.17 -3.82
N SER A 21 -8.97 -26.79 -4.10
CA SER A 21 -9.54 -27.85 -3.27
C SER A 21 -8.66 -29.10 -3.33
N ALA A 22 -8.36 -29.70 -2.17
CA ALA A 22 -7.57 -30.94 -2.10
C ALA A 22 -8.16 -32.04 -2.99
N THR A 23 -9.48 -32.23 -2.96
CA THR A 23 -10.19 -33.21 -3.79
C THR A 23 -9.95 -33.03 -5.29
N VAL A 24 -9.85 -31.79 -5.79
CA VAL A 24 -9.58 -31.52 -7.22
C VAL A 24 -8.13 -31.85 -7.58
N LEU A 25 -7.19 -31.71 -6.63
CA LEU A 25 -5.79 -32.10 -6.82
C LEU A 25 -5.61 -33.62 -6.69
N GLU A 26 -6.34 -34.27 -5.79
CA GLU A 26 -6.40 -35.72 -5.63
C GLU A 26 -7.01 -36.40 -6.87
N GLU A 27 -8.12 -35.88 -7.40
CA GLU A 27 -8.70 -36.35 -8.67
C GLU A 27 -7.72 -36.20 -9.85
N ALA A 28 -7.02 -35.06 -9.92
CA ALA A 28 -6.02 -34.79 -10.96
C ALA A 28 -4.82 -35.76 -10.86
N LEU A 29 -4.26 -35.94 -9.66
CA LEU A 29 -3.10 -36.81 -9.40
C LEU A 29 -3.41 -38.30 -9.61
N ASN A 30 -4.66 -38.72 -9.41
CA ASN A 30 -5.13 -40.08 -9.71
C ASN A 30 -5.62 -40.25 -11.16
N GLY A 31 -5.55 -39.23 -12.01
CA GLY A 31 -5.95 -39.29 -13.42
C GLY A 31 -7.46 -39.47 -13.64
N THR A 32 -8.31 -39.16 -12.65
CA THR A 32 -9.77 -39.37 -12.73
C THR A 32 -10.53 -38.17 -13.30
N VAL A 33 -9.84 -37.07 -13.61
CA VAL A 33 -10.44 -35.84 -14.16
C VAL A 33 -10.74 -35.95 -15.67
N THR A 34 -11.87 -35.40 -16.09
CA THR A 34 -12.21 -35.28 -17.51
C THR A 34 -11.46 -34.10 -18.15
N ILE A 35 -10.52 -34.40 -19.05
CA ILE A 35 -9.74 -33.41 -19.80
C ILE A 35 -10.38 -33.18 -21.18
N GLN A 36 -10.72 -31.93 -21.52
CA GLN A 36 -11.28 -31.58 -22.83
C GLN A 36 -10.16 -31.09 -23.78
N PRO A 37 -9.92 -31.73 -24.94
CA PRO A 37 -8.98 -31.20 -25.93
C PRO A 37 -9.40 -29.82 -26.48
N ILE A 38 -8.42 -28.94 -26.70
CA ILE A 38 -8.61 -27.59 -27.25
C ILE A 38 -7.60 -27.30 -28.37
N ALA A 39 -8.02 -26.54 -29.37
CA ALA A 39 -7.17 -26.11 -30.48
C ALA A 39 -6.55 -24.73 -30.21
N LEU A 40 -5.35 -24.50 -30.75
CA LEU A 40 -4.68 -23.21 -30.69
C LEU A 40 -5.50 -22.13 -31.41
N GLY A 41 -5.56 -20.93 -30.81
CA GLY A 41 -6.31 -19.80 -31.33
C GLY A 41 -7.84 -19.92 -31.26
N GLN A 42 -8.39 -20.96 -30.59
CA GLN A 42 -9.83 -21.13 -30.46
C GLN A 42 -10.32 -20.82 -29.03
N PRO A 43 -11.01 -19.68 -28.81
CA PRO A 43 -11.55 -19.34 -27.49
C PRO A 43 -12.79 -20.17 -27.15
N ILE A 44 -12.79 -20.77 -25.96
CA ILE A 44 -13.86 -21.63 -25.45
C ILE A 44 -14.54 -20.94 -24.26
N VAL A 45 -15.84 -20.67 -24.40
CA VAL A 45 -16.69 -20.10 -23.34
C VAL A 45 -17.34 -21.23 -22.54
N LYS A 46 -17.10 -21.26 -21.23
CA LYS A 46 -17.62 -22.27 -20.30
C LYS A 46 -18.01 -21.62 -18.96
N LYS A 47 -18.68 -22.41 -18.12
CA LYS A 47 -19.07 -22.02 -16.76
C LYS A 47 -18.70 -23.15 -15.80
N VAL A 48 -17.71 -22.94 -14.93
CA VAL A 48 -17.27 -23.92 -13.92
C VAL A 48 -17.98 -23.67 -12.59
N GLU A 49 -18.36 -24.72 -11.89
CA GLU A 49 -18.99 -24.60 -10.57
C GLU A 49 -17.98 -24.29 -9.45
N LYS A 50 -18.51 -23.79 -8.33
CA LYS A 50 -17.72 -23.37 -7.16
C LYS A 50 -16.85 -24.52 -6.63
N GLN A 51 -15.56 -24.25 -6.45
CA GLN A 51 -14.53 -25.19 -5.97
C GLN A 51 -14.34 -26.44 -6.87
N CYS A 52 -14.83 -26.42 -8.11
CA CYS A 52 -14.53 -27.40 -9.15
C CYS A 52 -13.50 -26.85 -10.14
N ALA A 53 -12.92 -27.70 -10.97
CA ALA A 53 -12.10 -27.29 -12.13
C ALA A 53 -12.62 -27.92 -13.42
N HIS A 54 -12.36 -27.25 -14.55
CA HIS A 54 -12.42 -27.87 -15.88
C HIS A 54 -11.00 -27.97 -16.44
N PHE A 55 -10.60 -29.16 -16.86
CA PHE A 55 -9.28 -29.46 -17.39
C PHE A 55 -9.29 -29.44 -18.93
N TYR A 56 -8.18 -29.02 -19.51
CA TYR A 56 -8.02 -28.81 -20.94
C TYR A 56 -6.65 -29.28 -21.41
N SER A 57 -6.59 -30.10 -22.45
CA SER A 57 -5.33 -30.51 -23.09
C SER A 57 -5.14 -29.78 -24.41
N VAL A 58 -3.90 -29.34 -24.66
CA VAL A 58 -3.46 -28.75 -25.92
C VAL A 58 -2.17 -29.44 -26.36
N THR A 59 -2.11 -29.86 -27.62
CA THR A 59 -0.90 -30.45 -28.20
C THR A 59 -0.20 -29.40 -29.05
N ILE A 60 1.11 -29.22 -28.86
CA ILE A 60 1.93 -28.24 -29.59
C ILE A 60 3.16 -28.91 -30.21
N THR A 61 3.55 -28.43 -31.38
CA THR A 61 4.75 -28.86 -32.12
C THR A 61 6.01 -28.13 -31.64
N GLU A 62 7.19 -28.62 -32.05
CA GLU A 62 8.49 -27.99 -31.74
C GLU A 62 8.56 -26.53 -32.20
N ASN A 63 8.01 -26.23 -33.38
CA ASN A 63 7.95 -24.86 -33.92
C ASN A 63 7.07 -23.94 -33.05
N GLU A 64 5.98 -24.46 -32.49
CA GLU A 64 5.06 -23.71 -31.63
C GLU A 64 5.61 -23.54 -30.21
N ALA A 65 6.31 -24.55 -29.69
CA ALA A 65 7.06 -24.48 -28.44
C ALA A 65 8.19 -23.43 -28.52
N GLN A 66 8.98 -23.45 -29.61
CA GLN A 66 10.03 -22.46 -29.86
C GLN A 66 9.49 -21.04 -30.09
N ALA A 67 8.35 -20.90 -30.78
CA ALA A 67 7.66 -19.63 -30.94
C ALA A 67 7.11 -19.09 -29.60
N GLY A 68 6.70 -19.99 -28.71
CA GLY A 68 6.15 -19.72 -27.39
C GLY A 68 4.63 -19.88 -27.31
N LEU A 69 4.12 -20.03 -26.10
CA LEU A 69 2.70 -20.30 -25.82
C LEU A 69 2.14 -19.33 -24.78
N VAL A 70 0.90 -18.87 -24.99
CA VAL A 70 0.13 -18.13 -23.98
C VAL A 70 -1.20 -18.83 -23.73
N CYS A 71 -1.43 -19.28 -22.50
CA CYS A 71 -2.74 -19.68 -22.02
C CYS A 71 -3.38 -18.48 -21.31
N ARG A 72 -4.54 -18.02 -21.79
CA ARG A 72 -5.24 -16.84 -21.27
C ARG A 72 -6.68 -17.17 -20.89
N VAL A 73 -7.13 -16.64 -19.75
CA VAL A 73 -8.48 -16.83 -19.23
C VAL A 73 -9.06 -15.49 -18.80
N GLN A 74 -10.31 -15.20 -19.16
CA GLN A 74 -11.02 -13.97 -18.80
C GLN A 74 -12.47 -14.21 -18.37
N SER A 75 -13.01 -13.34 -17.50
CA SER A 75 -14.40 -13.35 -17.06
C SER A 75 -15.02 -11.94 -17.11
N SER A 76 -16.09 -11.80 -17.92
CA SER A 76 -16.95 -10.61 -17.98
C SER A 76 -17.54 -10.23 -16.62
N ASP A 77 -17.84 -11.26 -15.83
CA ASP A 77 -18.62 -11.19 -14.58
C ASP A 77 -17.74 -10.73 -13.41
N LYS A 78 -16.43 -10.48 -13.67
CA LYS A 78 -15.38 -10.16 -12.69
C LYS A 78 -15.26 -11.24 -11.61
N SER A 79 -15.54 -12.49 -12.00
CA SER A 79 -15.45 -13.65 -11.11
C SER A 79 -14.02 -13.88 -10.64
N LYS A 80 -13.88 -14.44 -9.42
CA LYS A 80 -12.62 -15.03 -8.97
C LYS A 80 -12.47 -16.44 -9.52
N PHE A 81 -11.33 -16.73 -10.12
CA PHE A 81 -10.91 -18.06 -10.56
C PHE A 81 -9.39 -18.20 -10.41
N LYS A 82 -8.89 -19.43 -10.57
CA LYS A 82 -7.46 -19.69 -10.79
C LYS A 82 -7.27 -20.31 -12.16
N LEU A 83 -6.21 -19.91 -12.85
CA LEU A 83 -5.65 -20.66 -13.97
C LEU A 83 -4.56 -21.57 -13.40
N LEU A 84 -4.61 -22.85 -13.75
CA LEU A 84 -3.68 -23.88 -13.31
C LEU A 84 -2.98 -24.48 -14.53
N TYR A 85 -1.72 -24.88 -14.37
CA TYR A 85 -0.98 -25.71 -15.33
C TYR A 85 -0.42 -26.93 -14.60
N PHE A 86 -0.49 -28.09 -15.25
CA PHE A 86 -0.10 -29.37 -14.70
C PHE A 86 0.93 -30.06 -15.60
N ASP A 87 1.96 -30.62 -14.97
CA ASP A 87 2.83 -31.60 -15.61
C ASP A 87 2.22 -33.01 -15.48
N GLN A 88 2.53 -33.88 -16.43
CA GLN A 88 2.00 -35.25 -16.48
C GLN A 88 2.94 -36.23 -15.77
N GLU A 89 2.38 -37.01 -14.85
CA GLU A 89 3.07 -38.04 -14.07
C GLU A 89 3.15 -39.38 -14.83
N GLU A 90 4.13 -40.22 -14.50
CA GLU A 90 4.34 -41.53 -15.17
C GLU A 90 3.13 -42.48 -15.02
N ASN A 91 2.33 -42.31 -13.97
CA ASN A 91 1.09 -43.06 -13.73
C ASN A 91 -0.10 -42.58 -14.57
N GLY A 92 0.07 -41.56 -15.42
CA GLY A 92 -1.00 -40.91 -16.19
C GLY A 92 -1.76 -39.82 -15.43
N GLY A 93 -1.39 -39.55 -14.18
CA GLY A 93 -1.92 -38.46 -13.36
C GLY A 93 -1.36 -37.09 -13.73
N LEU A 94 -1.83 -36.07 -13.01
CA LEU A 94 -1.47 -34.66 -13.20
C LEU A 94 -1.00 -34.03 -11.89
N ASN A 95 0.20 -33.45 -11.90
CA ASN A 95 0.78 -32.75 -10.76
C ASN A 95 0.78 -31.23 -10.99
N LEU A 96 0.43 -30.45 -9.96
CA LEU A 96 0.21 -29.00 -10.11
C LEU A 96 1.54 -28.26 -10.17
N ALA A 97 1.93 -27.86 -11.38
CA ALA A 97 3.20 -27.18 -11.64
C ALA A 97 3.11 -25.64 -11.51
N LEU A 98 1.99 -25.01 -11.91
CA LEU A 98 1.79 -23.56 -11.75
C LEU A 98 0.35 -23.21 -11.33
N GLN A 99 0.21 -22.13 -10.57
CA GLN A 99 -1.08 -21.47 -10.27
C GLN A 99 -0.98 -19.97 -10.52
N GLU A 100 -1.95 -19.40 -11.24
CA GLU A 100 -2.16 -17.95 -11.34
C GLU A 100 -3.55 -17.55 -10.80
N ASP A 101 -3.59 -16.54 -9.93
CA ASP A 101 -4.82 -16.02 -9.32
C ASP A 101 -5.45 -14.93 -10.21
N SER A 102 -6.77 -15.02 -10.49
CA SER A 102 -7.42 -14.05 -11.39
C SER A 102 -7.37 -12.62 -10.84
N ALA A 103 -6.80 -11.70 -11.61
CA ALA A 103 -6.70 -10.28 -11.29
C ALA A 103 -7.77 -9.46 -12.02
N LYS A 104 -8.21 -8.33 -11.44
CA LYS A 104 -9.04 -7.35 -12.16
C LYS A 104 -8.19 -6.62 -13.22
N THR A 105 -8.66 -6.64 -14.46
CA THR A 105 -8.01 -6.05 -15.64
C THR A 105 -9.04 -5.22 -16.40
N GLY A 106 -8.97 -3.89 -16.25
CA GLY A 106 -9.95 -2.97 -16.83
C GLY A 106 -11.39 -3.28 -16.39
N LYS A 107 -12.21 -3.77 -17.34
CA LYS A 107 -13.62 -4.13 -17.12
C LYS A 107 -13.85 -5.60 -16.73
N VAL A 108 -12.86 -6.49 -16.87
CA VAL A 108 -12.97 -7.94 -16.64
C VAL A 108 -12.10 -8.39 -15.44
N THR A 109 -12.16 -9.67 -15.08
CA THR A 109 -11.03 -10.36 -14.42
C THR A 109 -10.31 -11.26 -15.43
N SER A 110 -8.99 -11.42 -15.27
CA SER A 110 -8.15 -12.24 -16.15
C SER A 110 -7.05 -12.96 -15.38
N ALA A 111 -6.60 -14.10 -15.91
CA ALA A 111 -5.33 -14.75 -15.56
C ALA A 111 -4.62 -15.17 -16.86
N GLY A 112 -3.30 -15.32 -16.82
CA GLY A 112 -2.52 -15.75 -17.97
C GLY A 112 -1.20 -16.42 -17.58
N MET A 113 -0.78 -17.39 -18.37
CA MET A 113 0.53 -18.05 -18.27
C MET A 113 1.26 -17.87 -19.60
N TYR A 114 2.53 -17.46 -19.53
CA TYR A 114 3.29 -16.90 -20.64
C TYR A 114 4.63 -17.65 -20.81
N PHE A 115 4.65 -18.61 -21.72
CA PHE A 115 5.81 -19.46 -22.01
C PHE A 115 6.52 -18.92 -23.26
N LEU A 116 7.26 -17.82 -23.10
CA LEU A 116 7.78 -17.03 -24.22
C LEU A 116 9.23 -17.36 -24.64
N GLY A 117 9.94 -18.26 -23.95
CA GLY A 117 11.35 -18.54 -24.24
C GLY A 117 12.30 -17.40 -23.82
N PHE A 118 11.90 -16.65 -22.80
CA PHE A 118 12.75 -15.73 -22.02
C PHE A 118 12.03 -15.42 -20.68
N PRO A 119 12.73 -14.99 -19.63
CA PRO A 119 12.10 -14.68 -18.34
C PRO A 119 11.06 -13.57 -18.44
N VAL A 120 9.80 -13.90 -18.16
CA VAL A 120 8.66 -12.97 -18.03
C VAL A 120 8.47 -12.65 -16.54
N TYR A 121 7.98 -11.46 -16.21
CA TYR A 121 7.89 -10.96 -14.83
C TYR A 121 6.45 -10.64 -14.40
N ARG A 122 6.07 -11.11 -13.20
CA ARG A 122 4.85 -10.70 -12.50
C ARG A 122 5.14 -9.48 -11.63
N LEU A 123 4.24 -8.49 -11.62
CA LEU A 123 4.23 -7.43 -10.60
C LEU A 123 3.18 -7.76 -9.53
N ASP A 124 3.63 -8.35 -8.43
CA ASP A 124 2.80 -8.59 -7.26
C ASP A 124 2.30 -7.27 -6.67
N LYS A 125 0.98 -7.19 -6.45
CA LYS A 125 0.33 -5.96 -5.97
C LYS A 125 0.62 -5.77 -4.48
N PRO A 126 1.18 -4.63 -4.04
CA PRO A 126 1.50 -4.40 -2.64
C PRO A 126 0.22 -4.46 -1.79
N SER A 127 0.24 -5.31 -0.77
CA SER A 127 -0.95 -5.75 -0.04
C SER A 127 -1.59 -4.70 0.88
N ASN A 128 -0.92 -3.57 1.13
CA ASN A 128 -1.28 -2.60 2.18
C ASN A 128 -1.37 -1.16 1.68
N SER A 129 -2.50 -0.77 1.09
CA SER A 129 -2.78 0.64 0.71
C SER A 129 -2.79 1.60 1.91
N MET A 130 -3.07 1.10 3.12
CA MET A 130 -2.99 1.88 4.38
C MET A 130 -1.55 2.13 4.87
N ALA A 131 -0.55 1.40 4.36
CA ALA A 131 0.85 1.68 4.67
C ALA A 131 1.37 2.84 3.80
N SER A 132 1.08 2.79 2.50
CA SER A 132 1.45 3.86 1.55
C SER A 132 0.80 5.21 1.83
N ALA A 133 -0.30 5.25 2.59
CA ALA A 133 -0.94 6.49 3.04
C ALA A 133 -0.26 7.14 4.26
N LYS A 134 0.74 6.49 4.87
CA LYS A 134 1.53 7.02 6.00
C LYS A 134 2.94 7.46 5.62
N ASP A 135 3.45 6.90 4.53
CA ASP A 135 4.81 7.11 4.02
C ASP A 135 4.74 7.00 2.48
N PRO A 136 4.50 8.12 1.78
CA PRO A 136 4.35 8.12 0.32
C PRO A 136 5.70 7.88 -0.38
N ASP A 137 6.81 8.27 0.25
CA ASP A 137 8.16 8.13 -0.30
C ASP A 137 8.58 6.67 -0.28
N ALA A 138 8.45 5.97 0.86
CA ALA A 138 8.68 4.52 0.91
C ALA A 138 7.71 3.73 0.02
N ALA A 139 6.50 4.24 -0.24
CA ALA A 139 5.58 3.64 -1.21
C ALA A 139 6.05 3.82 -2.67
N PHE A 140 6.70 4.95 -2.97
CA PHE A 140 7.32 5.20 -4.27
C PHE A 140 8.56 4.31 -4.47
N PHE A 141 9.49 4.26 -3.51
CA PHE A 141 10.71 3.45 -3.64
C PHE A 141 10.42 1.94 -3.73
N LYS A 142 9.43 1.44 -2.99
CA LYS A 142 9.05 0.01 -2.99
C LYS A 142 8.10 -0.39 -4.13
N LYS A 143 7.81 0.51 -5.06
CA LYS A 143 6.86 0.30 -6.17
C LYS A 143 7.24 -0.88 -7.09
N LEU A 144 8.52 -1.28 -7.11
CA LEU A 144 9.05 -2.39 -7.91
C LEU A 144 9.51 -3.60 -7.08
N ASP A 145 9.29 -3.63 -5.77
CA ASP A 145 9.69 -4.77 -4.90
C ASP A 145 8.99 -6.08 -5.30
N GLY A 146 7.71 -5.97 -5.67
CA GLY A 146 6.88 -7.08 -6.15
C GLY A 146 7.16 -7.51 -7.59
N PHE A 147 8.14 -6.91 -8.29
CA PHE A 147 8.50 -7.33 -9.64
C PHE A 147 9.39 -8.59 -9.56
N GLN A 148 8.83 -9.76 -9.87
CA GLN A 148 9.45 -11.06 -9.66
C GLN A 148 9.32 -11.92 -10.93
N PRO A 149 10.34 -12.73 -11.29
CA PRO A 149 10.26 -13.60 -12.46
C PRO A 149 9.20 -14.70 -12.28
N CYS A 150 8.54 -15.08 -13.37
CA CYS A 150 7.67 -16.24 -13.43
C CYS A 150 8.49 -17.55 -13.36
N GLU A 151 7.99 -18.51 -12.58
CA GLU A 151 8.67 -19.77 -12.26
C GLU A 151 8.98 -20.63 -13.51
N LEU A 152 8.05 -20.66 -14.46
CA LEU A 152 8.24 -21.23 -15.80
C LEU A 152 7.96 -20.17 -16.87
N HIS A 153 8.81 -20.16 -17.89
CA HIS A 153 8.75 -19.26 -19.05
C HIS A 153 9.12 -19.96 -20.37
N GLU A 154 9.40 -21.27 -20.32
CA GLU A 154 9.65 -22.15 -21.46
C GLU A 154 8.64 -23.29 -21.45
N ILE A 155 8.40 -23.88 -22.62
CA ILE A 155 7.50 -25.01 -22.84
C ILE A 155 8.09 -25.90 -23.94
N LYS A 156 7.74 -27.19 -23.96
CA LYS A 156 8.31 -28.18 -24.89
C LYS A 156 7.29 -28.56 -25.96
N ALA A 157 7.71 -29.26 -27.03
CA ALA A 157 6.74 -29.98 -27.85
C ALA A 157 6.06 -31.09 -27.03
N GLY A 158 4.77 -31.33 -27.28
CA GLY A 158 4.00 -32.36 -26.58
C GLY A 158 2.59 -31.92 -26.21
N MET A 159 1.98 -32.65 -25.26
CA MET A 159 0.66 -32.36 -24.73
C MET A 159 0.78 -31.66 -23.37
N HIS A 160 0.11 -30.51 -23.24
CA HIS A 160 0.11 -29.68 -22.03
C HIS A 160 -1.29 -29.58 -21.45
N THR A 161 -1.40 -29.68 -20.12
CA THR A 161 -2.69 -29.65 -19.42
C THR A 161 -2.85 -28.37 -18.60
N PHE A 162 -3.91 -27.61 -18.91
CA PHE A 162 -4.34 -26.44 -18.17
C PHE A 162 -5.68 -26.71 -17.47
N ALA A 163 -6.00 -25.98 -16.41
CA ALA A 163 -7.34 -26.01 -15.84
C ALA A 163 -7.82 -24.63 -15.37
N VAL A 164 -9.14 -24.43 -15.36
CA VAL A 164 -9.79 -23.25 -14.79
C VAL A 164 -10.59 -23.66 -13.57
N TYR A 165 -10.18 -23.17 -12.40
CA TYR A 165 -10.76 -23.52 -11.10
C TYR A 165 -11.68 -22.42 -10.56
N GLY A 166 -12.87 -22.82 -10.11
CA GLY A 166 -13.93 -21.97 -9.55
C GLY A 166 -13.60 -21.45 -8.14
N ASP A 167 -12.69 -20.49 -8.03
CA ASP A 167 -12.19 -19.90 -6.78
C ASP A 167 -13.22 -19.07 -5.97
N ASN A 168 -14.49 -19.11 -6.36
CA ASN A 168 -15.59 -18.38 -5.72
C ASN A 168 -16.42 -19.32 -4.84
N PHE A 169 -16.49 -19.06 -3.53
CA PHE A 169 -17.24 -19.87 -2.57
C PHE A 169 -18.77 -19.88 -2.78
N PHE A 170 -19.33 -18.89 -3.48
CA PHE A 170 -20.78 -18.62 -3.49
C PHE A 170 -21.45 -18.74 -4.86
N LYS A 171 -20.70 -18.62 -5.95
CA LYS A 171 -21.23 -18.68 -7.32
C LYS A 171 -20.27 -19.43 -8.23
N SER A 172 -20.82 -20.11 -9.23
CA SER A 172 -20.09 -20.55 -10.41
C SER A 172 -19.38 -19.38 -11.11
N VAL A 173 -18.41 -19.71 -11.97
CA VAL A 173 -17.61 -18.75 -12.73
C VAL A 173 -17.85 -18.96 -14.22
N SER A 174 -18.41 -17.94 -14.89
CA SER A 174 -18.43 -17.83 -16.35
C SER A 174 -17.06 -17.33 -16.83
N TYR A 175 -16.46 -17.98 -17.83
CA TYR A 175 -15.16 -17.57 -18.37
C TYR A 175 -15.00 -17.96 -19.84
N THR A 176 -14.04 -17.30 -20.49
CA THR A 176 -13.46 -17.70 -21.77
C THR A 176 -12.01 -18.11 -21.53
N ILE A 177 -11.63 -19.33 -21.92
CA ILE A 177 -10.24 -19.79 -22.00
C ILE A 177 -9.80 -19.85 -23.46
N GLU A 178 -8.53 -19.53 -23.73
CA GLU A 178 -7.92 -19.63 -25.04
C GLU A 178 -6.42 -19.93 -24.87
N VAL A 179 -5.86 -20.81 -25.71
CA VAL A 179 -4.41 -21.03 -25.78
C VAL A 179 -3.93 -20.62 -27.16
N VAL A 180 -2.82 -19.87 -27.23
CA VAL A 180 -2.33 -19.22 -28.45
C VAL A 180 -0.83 -19.41 -28.59
N CYS A 181 -0.39 -19.88 -29.76
CA CYS A 181 1.01 -19.86 -30.17
C CYS A 181 1.44 -18.42 -30.49
N THR A 182 2.57 -17.96 -29.94
CA THR A 182 3.03 -16.57 -30.08
C THR A 182 3.79 -16.26 -31.37
N ALA A 183 3.79 -17.17 -32.35
CA ALA A 183 4.48 -16.99 -33.63
C ALA A 183 4.06 -15.72 -34.40
N SER A 184 2.80 -15.28 -34.27
CA SER A 184 2.27 -14.07 -34.90
C SER A 184 2.48 -12.78 -34.09
N PHE A 185 3.13 -12.83 -32.94
CA PHE A 185 3.27 -11.72 -31.98
C PHE A 185 4.74 -11.33 -31.75
N GLY A 186 5.55 -11.38 -32.82
CA GLY A 186 7.01 -11.21 -32.73
C GLY A 186 7.44 -9.83 -32.25
N GLU A 187 6.73 -8.77 -32.65
CA GLU A 187 7.03 -7.40 -32.24
C GLU A 187 6.63 -7.15 -30.78
N GLU A 188 5.46 -7.64 -30.36
CA GLU A 188 5.00 -7.54 -28.97
C GLU A 188 5.89 -8.36 -28.02
N LYS A 189 6.41 -9.50 -28.49
CA LYS A 189 7.34 -10.38 -27.76
C LYS A 189 8.66 -9.67 -27.45
N GLU A 190 9.26 -9.00 -28.44
CA GLU A 190 10.50 -8.23 -28.25
C GLU A 190 10.26 -6.90 -27.50
N SER A 191 9.11 -6.27 -27.72
CA SER A 191 8.68 -5.08 -26.97
C SER A 191 8.51 -5.38 -25.48
N LEU A 192 7.87 -6.50 -25.12
CA LEU A 192 7.74 -6.96 -23.73
C LEU A 192 9.12 -7.20 -23.09
N ARG A 193 9.98 -7.97 -23.75
CA ARG A 193 11.37 -8.22 -23.32
C ARG A 193 12.14 -6.91 -23.07
N THR A 194 12.00 -5.94 -23.96
CA THR A 194 12.63 -4.61 -23.86
C THR A 194 12.09 -3.82 -22.65
N VAL A 195 10.76 -3.82 -22.45
CA VAL A 195 10.12 -3.12 -21.31
C VAL A 195 10.48 -3.78 -19.98
N GLU A 196 10.52 -5.10 -19.89
CA GLU A 196 10.91 -5.81 -18.67
C GLU A 196 12.38 -5.54 -18.30
N ALA A 197 13.29 -5.53 -19.28
CA ALA A 197 14.68 -5.13 -19.07
C ALA A 197 14.82 -3.68 -18.58
N GLN A 198 14.01 -2.75 -19.11
CA GLN A 198 13.95 -1.36 -18.64
C GLN A 198 13.43 -1.26 -17.19
N ILE A 199 12.41 -2.04 -16.82
CA ILE A 199 11.89 -2.09 -15.44
C ILE A 199 12.96 -2.62 -14.47
N LEU A 200 13.76 -3.62 -14.87
CA LEU A 200 14.88 -4.12 -14.07
C LEU A 200 15.97 -3.05 -13.88
N SER A 201 16.35 -2.31 -14.93
CA SER A 201 17.26 -1.15 -14.79
C SER A 201 16.69 -0.13 -13.80
N LYS A 202 15.42 0.25 -13.98
CA LYS A 202 14.77 1.23 -13.11
C LYS A 202 14.65 0.77 -11.66
N ARG A 203 14.56 -0.54 -11.38
CA ARG A 203 14.62 -1.07 -10.01
C ARG A 203 15.99 -0.85 -9.35
N LEU A 204 17.08 -1.02 -10.10
CA LEU A 204 18.44 -0.76 -9.60
C LEU A 204 18.68 0.75 -9.39
N GLU A 205 18.26 1.57 -10.35
CA GLU A 205 18.31 3.04 -10.25
C GLU A 205 17.51 3.58 -9.06
N LEU A 206 16.31 3.03 -8.83
CA LEU A 206 15.41 3.43 -7.74
C LEU A 206 16.00 3.10 -6.36
N SER A 207 16.70 1.97 -6.21
CA SER A 207 17.40 1.59 -4.97
C SER A 207 18.59 2.51 -4.65
N LYS A 208 19.36 2.90 -5.69
CA LYS A 208 20.41 3.91 -5.55
C LYS A 208 19.82 5.27 -5.16
N PHE A 209 18.74 5.69 -5.82
CA PHE A 209 18.06 6.95 -5.53
C PHE A 209 17.43 6.97 -4.12
N GLU A 210 16.87 5.85 -3.62
CA GLU A 210 16.37 5.74 -2.24
C GLU A 210 17.46 6.03 -1.21
N THR A 211 18.69 5.59 -1.48
CA THR A 211 19.85 5.80 -0.61
C THR A 211 20.27 7.29 -0.58
N GLU A 212 20.39 7.90 -1.75
CA GLU A 212 20.75 9.32 -1.91
C GLU A 212 19.68 10.25 -1.32
N TYR A 213 18.40 9.96 -1.58
CA TYR A 213 17.27 10.69 -1.03
C TYR A 213 17.26 10.68 0.51
N LYS A 214 17.46 9.52 1.14
CA LYS A 214 17.52 9.40 2.60
C LYS A 214 18.71 10.15 3.21
N GLN A 215 19.85 10.19 2.52
CA GLN A 215 21.02 10.97 2.97
C GLN A 215 20.72 12.48 2.97
N VAL A 216 20.13 13.00 1.89
CA VAL A 216 19.76 14.42 1.79
C VAL A 216 18.66 14.77 2.80
N LEU A 217 17.65 13.91 2.98
CA LEU A 217 16.58 14.10 3.96
C LEU A 217 17.11 14.15 5.40
N ALA A 218 18.10 13.31 5.74
CA ALA A 218 18.76 13.34 7.04
C ALA A 218 19.52 14.66 7.27
N GLN A 219 20.31 15.12 6.28
CA GLN A 219 21.04 16.39 6.34
C GLN A 219 20.09 17.61 6.46
N PHE A 220 18.99 17.62 5.70
CA PHE A 220 17.95 18.65 5.80
C PHE A 220 17.28 18.67 7.18
N THR A 221 16.99 17.49 7.74
CA THR A 221 16.41 17.35 9.09
C THR A 221 17.37 17.85 10.17
N GLU A 222 18.66 17.52 10.07
CA GLU A 222 19.70 18.03 10.97
C GLU A 222 19.81 19.55 10.90
N MET A 223 19.89 20.12 9.69
CA MET A 223 20.05 21.56 9.50
C MET A 223 18.82 22.35 9.96
N THR A 224 17.62 21.82 9.74
CA THR A 224 16.36 22.41 10.23
C THR A 224 16.30 22.37 11.77
N SER A 225 16.76 21.27 12.38
CA SER A 225 16.87 21.14 13.83
C SER A 225 17.88 22.13 14.43
N ARG A 226 19.03 22.32 13.77
CA ARG A 226 20.03 23.33 14.16
C ARG A 226 19.45 24.74 14.06
N TYR A 227 18.84 25.12 12.93
CA TYR A 227 18.23 26.44 12.74
C TYR A 227 17.21 26.78 13.84
N ALA A 228 16.36 25.82 14.22
CA ALA A 228 15.40 26.00 15.30
C ALA A 228 16.04 26.14 16.70
N GLN A 229 17.23 25.58 16.92
CA GLN A 229 18.00 25.75 18.16
C GLN A 229 18.68 27.13 18.21
N GLU A 230 19.38 27.53 17.13
CA GLU A 230 20.03 28.84 17.00
C GLU A 230 19.02 29.99 17.19
N MET A 231 17.83 29.88 16.58
CA MET A 231 16.76 30.88 16.71
C MET A 231 16.25 30.99 18.16
N GLN A 232 16.07 29.87 18.86
CA GLN A 232 15.65 29.86 20.26
C GLN A 232 16.74 30.44 21.19
N GLU A 233 18.02 30.13 20.94
CA GLU A 233 19.13 30.68 21.72
C GLU A 233 19.27 32.19 21.53
N ILE A 234 19.09 32.70 20.29
CA ILE A 234 19.04 34.14 20.01
C ILE A 234 17.88 34.82 20.74
N ASP A 235 16.68 34.24 20.74
CA ASP A 235 15.51 34.80 21.45
C ASP A 235 15.74 34.86 22.98
N ASP A 236 16.29 33.81 23.57
CA ASP A 236 16.60 33.78 25.01
C ASP A 236 17.73 34.76 25.38
N LEU A 237 18.77 34.92 24.55
CA LEU A 237 19.82 35.92 24.72
C LEU A 237 19.27 37.36 24.61
N LEU A 238 18.40 37.63 23.64
CA LEU A 238 17.74 38.93 23.46
C LEU A 238 16.84 39.26 24.66
N LYS A 239 16.10 38.26 25.17
CA LYS A 239 15.30 38.38 26.39
C LYS A 239 16.17 38.68 27.62
N GLN A 240 17.23 37.91 27.85
CA GLN A 240 18.15 38.12 28.97
C GLN A 240 18.78 39.53 28.92
N ARG A 241 19.20 40.00 27.74
CA ARG A 241 19.68 41.37 27.52
C ARG A 241 18.62 42.42 27.92
N ASN A 242 17.37 42.21 27.54
CA ASN A 242 16.28 43.15 27.85
C ASN A 242 15.95 43.17 29.36
N GLU A 243 16.01 42.02 30.04
CA GLU A 243 15.89 41.93 31.51
C GLU A 243 17.02 42.68 32.23
N ILE A 244 18.27 42.54 31.75
CA ILE A 244 19.43 43.30 32.26
C ILE A 244 19.22 44.81 32.05
N HIS A 245 18.79 45.25 30.86
CA HIS A 245 18.50 46.66 30.57
C HIS A 245 17.38 47.23 31.47
N ALA A 246 16.35 46.43 31.76
CA ALA A 246 15.28 46.85 32.66
C ALA A 246 15.79 47.07 34.09
N SER A 247 16.73 46.26 34.58
CA SER A 247 17.26 46.35 35.95
C SER A 247 17.95 47.69 36.28
N TYR A 248 18.62 48.30 35.29
CA TYR A 248 19.20 49.65 35.42
C TYR A 248 18.14 50.77 35.41
N THR A 249 16.96 50.50 34.86
CA THR A 249 15.89 51.48 34.67
C THR A 249 14.92 51.50 35.85
N THR A 250 14.77 50.38 36.56
CA THR A 250 14.00 50.29 37.81
C THR A 250 14.74 50.97 38.97
N ALA A 251 14.44 52.25 39.21
CA ALA A 251 14.90 52.96 40.40
C ALA A 251 14.50 52.18 41.69
N PRO A 252 15.37 52.12 42.72
CA PRO A 252 15.06 51.39 43.95
C PRO A 252 13.77 51.90 44.60
N PRO A 253 12.91 51.01 45.14
CA PRO A 253 11.73 51.43 45.87
C PRO A 253 12.16 52.25 47.09
N VAL A 254 11.88 53.56 47.05
CA VAL A 254 12.28 54.52 48.09
C VAL A 254 11.70 54.05 49.42
N LYS A 255 12.56 53.59 50.33
CA LYS A 255 12.20 53.18 51.68
C LYS A 255 11.69 54.39 52.47
N ARG A 256 10.39 54.69 52.36
CA ARG A 256 9.70 55.64 53.24
C ARG A 256 9.66 55.09 54.66
N SER A 257 10.71 55.43 55.41
CA SER A 257 10.78 55.25 56.86
C SER A 257 9.77 56.19 57.55
N SER A 258 8.53 55.73 57.71
CA SER A 258 7.54 56.41 58.54
C SER A 258 7.65 55.90 59.98
N SER A 259 8.49 56.56 60.79
CA SER A 259 8.34 56.52 62.24
C SER A 259 6.97 57.06 62.62
N GLY A 260 6.27 56.36 63.52
CA GLY A 260 4.84 56.61 63.77
C GLY A 260 4.54 57.60 64.89
N SER A 261 3.30 58.10 64.88
CA SER A 261 2.60 58.63 66.07
C SER A 261 1.08 58.43 65.88
N SER A 262 0.28 58.62 66.93
CA SER A 262 -1.04 57.98 67.07
C SER A 262 -2.24 58.93 67.16
N SER A 263 -3.37 58.51 66.60
CA SER A 263 -4.75 58.90 66.96
C SER A 263 -5.72 57.85 66.40
N SER A 264 -6.53 57.15 67.20
CA SER A 264 -7.81 57.56 67.84
C SER A 264 -9.00 57.66 66.84
N GLY A 265 -9.99 56.73 66.88
CA GLY A 265 -11.07 56.73 65.87
C GLY A 265 -12.19 55.65 65.87
N ARG A 266 -12.71 55.20 67.04
CA ARG A 266 -14.03 54.52 67.27
C ARG A 266 -14.73 53.64 66.18
N LYS A 267 -14.77 52.32 66.45
CA LYS A 267 -15.93 51.37 66.40
C LYS A 267 -17.15 51.60 65.45
N SER A 268 -17.39 50.63 64.55
CA SER A 268 -18.49 49.62 64.61
C SER A 268 -18.21 48.54 63.54
N ARG A 269 -18.57 47.24 63.62
CA ARG A 269 -19.35 46.35 64.50
C ARG A 269 -20.88 46.23 64.24
N SER A 270 -21.22 45.45 63.21
CA SER A 270 -22.39 44.54 63.21
C SER A 270 -21.95 43.11 62.84
N ARG A 271 -22.73 42.09 63.23
CA ARG A 271 -22.42 40.67 63.04
C ARG A 271 -23.70 39.85 63.17
N SER A 272 -24.17 39.23 62.09
CA SER A 272 -25.37 38.38 62.06
C SER A 272 -25.17 37.21 61.11
N ALA A 273 -25.63 36.02 61.49
CA ALA A 273 -25.65 34.83 60.64
C ALA A 273 -26.84 33.94 61.03
N SER A 274 -27.57 33.44 60.04
CA SER A 274 -28.64 32.46 60.23
C SER A 274 -28.95 31.71 58.92
N LYS A 275 -29.24 30.41 59.05
CA LYS A 275 -29.74 29.47 58.01
C LYS A 275 -31.24 29.75 57.73
N GLU A 276 -32.01 29.07 56.87
CA GLU A 276 -31.92 27.93 55.90
C GLU A 276 -33.07 28.19 54.86
N ALA A 277 -33.37 27.49 53.74
CA ALA A 277 -32.87 26.31 53.01
C ALA A 277 -33.40 26.36 51.54
N LYS A 278 -33.04 25.37 50.69
CA LYS A 278 -33.75 24.97 49.43
C LYS A 278 -33.72 26.01 48.26
N GLU A 279 -33.81 25.66 46.96
CA GLU A 279 -33.86 24.38 46.21
C GLU A 279 -33.47 24.60 44.72
N ASP A 280 -32.98 23.55 44.04
CA ASP A 280 -32.74 23.39 42.59
C ASP A 280 -31.82 24.35 41.79
N GLY A 281 -31.27 23.83 40.67
CA GLY A 281 -30.62 24.62 39.61
C GLY A 281 -29.26 24.11 39.09
N HIS A 282 -29.25 23.15 38.15
CA HIS A 282 -28.06 22.61 37.46
C HIS A 282 -26.99 23.64 37.02
N GLN A 283 -25.69 23.35 37.23
CA GLN A 283 -24.69 23.41 36.14
C GLN A 283 -23.33 22.70 36.40
N LYS A 284 -22.86 22.00 35.35
CA LYS A 284 -21.47 21.64 34.95
C LYS A 284 -20.53 20.91 35.95
N PRO A 285 -20.11 19.65 35.66
CA PRO A 285 -19.03 18.95 36.37
C PRO A 285 -17.61 19.34 35.88
N SER A 286 -16.61 18.78 36.56
CA SER A 286 -15.19 19.17 36.56
C SER A 286 -14.42 19.07 35.24
N SER A 287 -13.41 19.94 35.11
CA SER A 287 -12.30 19.77 34.17
C SER A 287 -11.45 18.55 34.54
N LYS A 288 -11.31 17.60 33.61
CA LYS A 288 -10.48 16.40 33.74
C LYS A 288 -9.25 16.51 32.84
N ASP A 289 -8.14 15.91 33.25
CA ASP A 289 -6.85 15.98 32.56
C ASP A 289 -6.93 15.70 31.06
N ARG A 290 -6.23 16.53 30.28
CA ARG A 290 -5.96 16.27 28.87
C ARG A 290 -4.49 16.50 28.57
N ALA A 291 -3.71 15.42 28.72
CA ALA A 291 -2.32 15.37 28.32
C ALA A 291 -2.14 15.92 26.89
N LYS A 292 -1.23 16.88 26.72
CA LYS A 292 -0.96 17.53 25.44
C LYS A 292 -0.34 16.52 24.47
N LYS A 293 -1.15 15.91 23.60
CA LYS A 293 -0.65 15.11 22.47
C LYS A 293 0.27 16.01 21.63
N LYS A 294 1.53 15.60 21.46
CA LYS A 294 2.45 16.26 20.52
C LYS A 294 1.82 16.19 19.12
N LYS A 295 1.55 17.35 18.51
CA LYS A 295 1.30 17.40 17.06
C LYS A 295 2.63 17.07 16.38
N TRP A 296 2.61 16.11 15.45
CA TRP A 296 3.58 16.16 14.36
C TRP A 296 3.24 17.38 13.49
N PHE A 297 4.27 18.10 13.06
CA PHE A 297 4.13 19.06 11.98
C PHE A 297 4.20 18.27 10.67
N ASN A 298 3.29 18.55 9.72
CA ASN A 298 3.44 17.99 8.38
C ASN A 298 4.61 18.73 7.72
N ILE A 299 5.64 17.99 7.33
CA ILE A 299 6.84 18.54 6.66
C ILE A 299 6.45 19.30 5.38
N HIS A 300 5.37 18.86 4.71
CA HIS A 300 4.85 19.46 3.49
C HIS A 300 4.30 20.89 3.66
N ASP A 301 3.77 21.23 4.84
CA ASP A 301 3.23 22.56 5.13
C ASP A 301 4.39 23.56 5.38
N PHE A 302 5.44 23.12 6.08
CA PHE A 302 6.65 23.91 6.36
C PHE A 302 7.48 24.20 5.09
N ILE A 303 7.44 23.30 4.10
CA ILE A 303 8.10 23.49 2.80
C ILE A 303 7.31 24.44 1.88
N SER A 304 6.01 24.63 2.08
CA SER A 304 5.21 25.59 1.29
C SER A 304 5.53 27.04 1.69
N ASP A 305 5.34 27.36 2.96
CA ASP A 305 5.07 28.74 3.36
C ASP A 305 6.33 29.56 3.69
N SER A 306 7.47 28.91 3.96
CA SER A 306 8.75 29.61 4.25
C SER A 306 9.81 29.49 3.15
N TRP A 307 9.78 28.45 2.32
CA TRP A 307 10.74 28.32 1.20
C TRP A 307 10.41 29.24 0.01
N THR A 308 9.14 29.63 -0.14
CA THR A 308 8.72 30.63 -1.14
C THR A 308 9.30 32.01 -0.82
N GLU A 309 9.25 32.47 0.42
CA GLU A 309 9.89 33.73 0.84
C GLU A 309 11.43 33.69 0.74
N ILE A 310 12.06 32.54 1.06
CA ILE A 310 13.52 32.40 1.11
C ILE A 310 14.16 32.26 -0.28
N VAL A 311 13.49 31.61 -1.25
CA VAL A 311 14.03 31.44 -2.61
C VAL A 311 13.54 32.53 -3.58
N PHE A 312 12.30 32.97 -3.46
CA PHE A 312 11.68 33.96 -4.35
C PHE A 312 11.38 35.26 -3.60
N GLY A 313 12.46 35.88 -3.11
CA GLY A 313 12.41 37.21 -2.49
C GLY A 313 11.58 38.20 -3.33
N THR A 314 10.72 38.95 -2.65
CA THR A 314 9.52 39.60 -3.20
C THR A 314 9.67 40.22 -4.59
N GLY A 315 9.26 39.49 -5.64
CA GLY A 315 9.03 40.05 -6.97
C GLY A 315 9.80 39.42 -8.15
N ALA A 316 9.67 38.11 -8.38
CA ALA A 316 10.00 37.48 -9.66
C ALA A 316 9.15 36.22 -9.88
N LEU A 317 7.93 36.37 -10.42
CA LEU A 317 7.03 35.25 -10.70
C LEU A 317 6.38 35.41 -12.08
N GLU A 318 7.14 35.14 -13.14
CA GLU A 318 6.59 34.86 -14.46
C GLU A 318 7.46 33.85 -15.23
N GLN A 319 6.80 32.91 -15.91
CA GLN A 319 7.35 32.01 -16.93
C GLN A 319 8.49 31.04 -16.53
N VAL A 320 8.13 29.93 -15.87
CA VAL A 320 8.31 28.58 -16.46
C VAL A 320 7.11 27.69 -16.10
N ILE A 321 6.35 27.28 -17.11
CA ILE A 321 5.48 26.08 -17.15
C ILE A 321 5.75 25.41 -18.51
#